data_AF-A0A0B7BIL8-F1
#
_entry.id   AF-A0A0B7BIL8-F1
#
_cell.length_a   1.000
_cell.length_b   1.000
_cell.length_c   1.000
_cell.angle_alpha   90.00
_cell.angle_beta   90.00
_cell.angle_gamma   90.00
#
_symmetry.space_group_name_H-M   'P 1'
#
loop_
_entity.id
_entity.type
_entity.pdbx_description
1 polymer ?
#
loop_
_entity_poly.entity_id
_entity_poly.type
_entity_poly.pdbx_seq_one_letter_code
_entity_poly.pdbx_strand_id
1 'polypeptide(L)'
;FCHDIIIKCLKCGEWNTNFNTSDGSSTATHKLKEVNVRMVAFVRSIGRGHSALQNFSMYLNSSQPMTRKTYSRTLHRIHSASKDIAMESMNAAAKEVRELKTSGMVNDTPTESNAADCTVSLDGSWQHRGHASHHGVVTAISVDTQKCVDAEVLTNICKWCQHWEAKKESVGYEKWKLTHICKINHTGSAEAVGAVRIFSWSEQMRKLRYKQYLGEGDSASFKKVLETKPYGNLEVEKLECVGHIQKRCGTRLRKLKNENKRLKLDDRKGLGGIGRLTDKKIDTLQNYYGFAIRQNPGNLDKMLCDIMAVLPHVGSTDVNPNHGGCPNDSWCKYKLNPEKYRHGLPQAVMDFIQPVFTDLANEDLLRKCLHGKTQNSNETLNKLVWQRCSKEVYVERETIEEAVFSAISF
;
A
#
# COMPACT_ATOMS: atom_id res chain seq x y z
N PHE A 1 -34.43 -8.86 -8.24
CA PHE A 1 -33.80 -10.00 -7.54
C PHE A 1 -34.66 -10.60 -6.44
N CYS A 2 -35.51 -9.82 -5.76
CA CYS A 2 -36.49 -10.35 -4.83
C CYS A 2 -37.83 -10.55 -5.56
N HIS A 3 -38.40 -11.74 -5.42
CA HIS A 3 -39.71 -12.15 -5.91
C HIS A 3 -40.49 -12.82 -4.78
N ASP A 4 -41.79 -12.56 -4.77
CA ASP A 4 -42.75 -13.33 -3.98
C ASP A 4 -43.24 -14.47 -4.88
N ILE A 5 -42.95 -15.71 -4.48
CA ILE A 5 -43.34 -16.89 -5.23
C ILE A 5 -44.54 -17.50 -4.53
N ILE A 6 -45.62 -17.61 -5.29
CA ILE A 6 -46.86 -18.21 -4.84
C ILE A 6 -47.03 -19.53 -5.58
N ILE A 7 -46.99 -20.65 -4.86
CA ILE A 7 -47.29 -21.96 -5.43
C ILE A 7 -48.69 -22.39 -5.00
N LYS A 8 -49.54 -22.66 -5.99
CA LYS A 8 -50.92 -23.11 -5.81
C LYS A 8 -51.13 -24.47 -6.45
N CYS A 9 -51.73 -25.40 -5.72
CA CYS A 9 -52.22 -26.64 -6.31
C CYS A 9 -53.53 -26.38 -7.05
N LEU A 10 -53.51 -26.48 -8.38
CA LEU A 10 -54.69 -26.26 -9.22
C LEU A 10 -55.74 -27.37 -9.09
N LYS A 11 -55.40 -28.51 -8.47
CA LYS A 11 -56.27 -29.69 -8.38
C LYS A 11 -57.07 -29.75 -7.07
N CYS A 12 -56.46 -29.44 -5.94
CA CYS A 12 -57.15 -29.44 -4.64
C CYS A 12 -57.58 -28.03 -4.20
N GLY A 13 -57.02 -26.94 -4.74
CA GLY A 13 -57.38 -25.57 -4.36
C GLY A 13 -56.95 -25.14 -2.94
N GLU A 14 -56.69 -26.09 -2.04
CA GLU A 14 -56.36 -25.85 -0.63
C GLU A 14 -54.88 -25.58 -0.38
N TRP A 15 -53.99 -26.11 -1.22
CA TRP A 15 -52.55 -25.89 -1.04
C TRP A 15 -52.11 -24.59 -1.71
N ASN A 16 -51.87 -23.57 -0.89
CA ASN A 16 -51.38 -22.24 -1.28
C ASN A 16 -50.20 -21.85 -0.37
N THR A 17 -48.98 -21.96 -0.87
CA THR A 17 -47.78 -21.54 -0.14
C THR A 17 -47.18 -20.29 -0.79
N ASN A 18 -46.84 -19.32 0.04
CA ASN A 18 -46.12 -18.11 -0.37
C ASN A 18 -44.76 -18.14 0.28
N PHE A 19 -43.70 -17.98 -0.51
CA PHE A 19 -42.36 -17.77 0.02
C PHE A 19 -41.68 -16.61 -0.67
N ASN A 20 -40.91 -15.90 0.12
CA ASN A 20 -40.09 -14.81 -0.36
C ASN A 20 -38.72 -15.34 -0.74
N THR A 21 -38.23 -14.98 -1.92
CA THR A 21 -36.86 -15.34 -2.34
C THR A 21 -35.77 -14.56 -1.59
N SER A 22 -36.13 -13.59 -0.74
CA SER A 22 -35.20 -12.93 0.17
C SER A 22 -35.90 -12.43 1.43
N ASP A 23 -35.29 -12.74 2.57
CA ASP A 23 -35.70 -12.17 3.85
C ASP A 23 -35.45 -10.66 3.88
N GLY A 24 -36.31 -9.95 4.62
CA GLY A 24 -36.09 -8.55 4.94
C GLY A 24 -35.18 -8.44 6.16
N SER A 25 -34.21 -7.52 6.11
CA SER A 25 -33.38 -7.20 7.27
C SER A 25 -34.25 -6.94 8.51
N SER A 26 -33.96 -7.63 9.62
CA SER A 26 -34.73 -7.62 10.87
C SER A 26 -34.63 -6.31 11.66
N THR A 27 -33.78 -5.37 11.24
CA THR A 27 -33.30 -4.26 12.09
C THR A 27 -33.61 -2.85 11.58
N ALA A 28 -34.36 -2.65 10.49
CA ALA A 28 -34.61 -1.30 9.96
C ALA A 28 -36.08 -0.98 9.66
N THR A 29 -36.48 0.26 9.97
CA THR A 29 -37.78 0.93 9.69
C THR A 29 -38.21 0.89 8.21
N HIS A 30 -37.27 0.58 7.31
CA HIS A 30 -37.54 0.12 5.95
C HIS A 30 -36.69 -1.13 5.69
N LYS A 31 -37.33 -2.30 5.68
CA LYS A 31 -36.70 -3.61 5.42
C LYS A 31 -36.07 -3.61 4.02
N LEU A 32 -34.75 -3.46 3.95
CA LEU A 32 -34.03 -3.81 2.72
C LEU A 32 -34.01 -5.32 2.61
N LYS A 33 -34.27 -5.81 1.41
CA LYS A 33 -34.14 -7.23 1.08
C LYS A 33 -32.67 -7.61 1.10
N GLU A 34 -32.34 -8.68 1.82
CA GLU A 34 -30.98 -9.17 1.98
C GLU A 34 -30.27 -9.40 0.63
N VAL A 35 -30.97 -9.99 -0.35
CA VAL A 35 -30.43 -10.19 -1.70
C VAL A 35 -29.97 -8.89 -2.35
N ASN A 36 -30.68 -7.79 -2.12
CA ASN A 36 -30.29 -6.49 -2.67
C ASN A 36 -29.04 -5.97 -1.99
N VAL A 37 -28.91 -6.12 -0.67
CA VAL A 37 -27.70 -5.73 0.08
C VAL A 37 -26.50 -6.54 -0.42
N ARG A 38 -26.65 -7.86 -0.53
CA ARG A 38 -25.60 -8.77 -1.04
C ARG A 38 -25.19 -8.43 -2.47
N MET A 39 -26.15 -8.12 -3.36
CA MET A 39 -25.84 -7.73 -4.74
C MET A 39 -25.09 -6.40 -4.81
N VAL A 40 -25.44 -5.41 -3.98
CA VAL A 40 -24.66 -4.16 -3.93
C VAL A 40 -23.25 -4.45 -3.43
N ALA A 41 -23.11 -5.18 -2.31
CA ALA A 41 -21.79 -5.54 -1.75
C ALA A 41 -20.91 -6.30 -2.76
N PHE A 42 -21.47 -7.27 -3.49
CA PHE A 42 -20.77 -8.01 -4.54
C PHE A 42 -20.30 -7.10 -5.69
N VAL A 43 -21.19 -6.28 -6.23
CA VAL A 43 -20.83 -5.38 -7.35
C VAL A 43 -19.73 -4.40 -6.91
N ARG A 44 -19.75 -3.95 -5.65
CA ARG A 44 -18.70 -3.11 -5.08
C ARG A 44 -17.39 -3.85 -4.87
N SER A 45 -17.41 -5.11 -4.41
CA SER A 45 -16.19 -5.89 -4.17
C SER A 45 -15.38 -6.18 -5.45
N ILE A 46 -16.02 -6.11 -6.62
CA ILE A 46 -15.37 -6.22 -7.93
C ILE A 46 -15.09 -4.85 -8.60
N GLY A 47 -15.21 -3.75 -7.85
CA GLY A 47 -14.87 -2.42 -8.34
C GLY A 47 -15.89 -1.82 -9.30
N ARG A 48 -17.12 -2.35 -9.33
CA ARG A 48 -18.19 -1.91 -10.23
C ARG A 48 -19.30 -1.18 -9.47
N GLY A 49 -20.22 -0.58 -10.24
CA GLY A 49 -21.32 0.23 -9.73
C GLY A 49 -22.68 -0.19 -10.28
N HIS A 50 -23.71 0.62 -10.02
CA HIS A 50 -25.09 0.36 -10.44
C HIS A 50 -25.23 0.02 -11.93
N SER A 51 -24.50 0.68 -12.82
CA SER A 51 -24.56 0.39 -14.27
C SER A 51 -24.10 -1.02 -14.62
N ALA A 52 -23.13 -1.58 -13.90
CA ALA A 52 -22.72 -2.97 -14.10
C ALA A 52 -23.80 -3.95 -13.64
N LEU A 53 -24.53 -3.61 -12.58
CA LEU A 53 -25.68 -4.39 -12.13
C LEU A 53 -26.82 -4.38 -13.17
N GLN A 54 -27.06 -3.24 -13.82
CA GLN A 54 -28.01 -3.13 -14.93
C GLN A 54 -27.60 -4.01 -16.11
N ASN A 55 -26.33 -3.94 -16.53
CA ASN A 55 -25.81 -4.77 -17.61
C ASN A 55 -25.91 -6.26 -17.27
N PHE A 56 -25.53 -6.65 -16.05
CA PHE A 56 -25.65 -8.03 -15.58
C PHE A 56 -27.10 -8.53 -15.65
N SER A 57 -28.07 -7.76 -15.14
CA SER A 57 -29.48 -8.11 -15.22
C SER A 57 -29.98 -8.27 -16.66
N MET A 58 -29.51 -7.40 -17.56
CA MET A 58 -29.84 -7.45 -18.99
C MET A 58 -29.31 -8.73 -19.65
N TYR A 59 -28.06 -9.11 -19.38
CA TYR A 59 -27.47 -10.36 -19.92
C TYR A 59 -28.18 -11.62 -19.42
N LEU A 60 -28.71 -11.59 -18.19
CA LEU A 60 -29.51 -12.70 -17.65
C LEU A 60 -30.96 -12.72 -18.15
N ASN A 61 -31.36 -11.77 -19.02
CA ASN A 61 -32.76 -11.55 -19.40
C ASN A 61 -33.70 -11.46 -18.19
N SER A 62 -33.20 -10.86 -17.10
CA SER A 62 -33.93 -10.71 -15.83
C SER A 62 -34.61 -9.35 -15.76
N SER A 63 -35.58 -9.21 -14.86
CA SER A 63 -36.22 -7.91 -14.59
C SER A 63 -35.18 -6.87 -14.16
N GLN A 64 -35.48 -5.59 -14.44
CA GLN A 64 -34.61 -4.47 -14.08
C GLN A 64 -34.17 -4.58 -12.61
N PRO A 65 -32.88 -4.38 -12.31
CA PRO A 65 -32.41 -4.43 -10.94
C PRO A 65 -32.97 -3.24 -10.15
N MET A 66 -32.58 -3.15 -8.87
CA MET A 66 -32.97 -2.02 -8.04
C MET A 66 -32.66 -0.67 -8.71
N THR A 67 -33.52 0.32 -8.48
CA THR A 67 -33.32 1.68 -9.01
C THR A 67 -32.03 2.30 -8.46
N ARG A 68 -31.48 3.31 -9.15
CA ARG A 68 -30.28 4.03 -8.71
C ARG A 68 -30.43 4.64 -7.31
N LYS A 69 -31.65 5.13 -6.99
CA LYS A 69 -32.00 5.66 -5.66
C LYS A 69 -31.89 4.57 -4.59
N THR A 70 -32.47 3.40 -4.84
CA THR A 70 -32.39 2.26 -3.92
C THR A 70 -30.95 1.76 -3.78
N TYR A 71 -30.21 1.65 -4.88
CA TYR A 71 -28.79 1.28 -4.87
C TYR A 71 -27.97 2.23 -4.00
N SER A 72 -28.11 3.54 -4.20
CA SER A 72 -27.33 4.55 -3.45
C SER A 72 -27.66 4.51 -1.95
N ARG A 73 -28.94 4.33 -1.60
CA ARG A 73 -29.37 4.16 -0.20
C ARG A 73 -28.79 2.89 0.43
N THR A 74 -28.78 1.77 -0.31
CA THR A 74 -28.19 0.51 0.15
C THR A 74 -26.67 0.65 0.32
N LEU A 75 -25.99 1.27 -0.65
CA LEU A 75 -24.55 1.52 -0.60
C LEU A 75 -24.17 2.39 0.60
N HIS A 76 -24.94 3.42 0.93
CA HIS A 76 -24.69 4.24 2.12
C HIS A 76 -24.74 3.43 3.42
N ARG A 77 -25.70 2.49 3.54
CA ARG A 77 -25.76 1.58 4.70
C ARG A 77 -24.57 0.62 4.75
N ILE A 78 -24.17 0.08 3.59
CA ILE A 78 -22.98 -0.78 3.48
C ILE A 78 -21.73 0.00 3.89
N HIS A 79 -21.55 1.23 3.37
CA HIS A 79 -20.43 2.09 3.74
C HIS A 79 -20.34 2.33 5.25
N SER A 80 -21.47 2.65 5.91
CA SER A 80 -21.51 2.81 7.37
C SER A 80 -21.08 1.54 8.10
N ALA A 81 -21.68 0.38 7.72
CA ALA A 81 -21.34 -0.89 8.35
C ALA A 81 -19.87 -1.30 8.11
N SER A 82 -19.37 -1.12 6.89
CA SER A 82 -17.96 -1.39 6.55
C SER A 82 -17.02 -0.49 7.35
N LYS A 83 -17.38 0.79 7.57
CA LYS A 83 -16.58 1.69 8.40
C LYS A 83 -16.48 1.20 9.84
N ASP A 84 -17.60 0.77 10.42
CA ASP A 84 -17.63 0.26 11.80
C ASP A 84 -16.79 -1.01 11.93
N ILE A 85 -16.95 -1.98 11.01
CA ILE A 85 -16.16 -3.21 10.98
C ILE A 85 -14.68 -2.93 10.76
N ALA A 86 -14.32 -2.00 9.87
CA ALA A 86 -12.92 -1.62 9.65
C ALA A 86 -12.31 -0.99 10.91
N MET A 87 -13.09 -0.18 11.64
CA MET A 87 -12.65 0.42 12.90
C MET A 87 -12.40 -0.66 13.97
N GLU A 88 -13.30 -1.63 14.09
CA GLU A 88 -13.15 -2.80 14.97
C GLU A 88 -11.92 -3.64 14.58
N SER A 89 -11.74 -3.93 13.29
CA SER A 89 -10.59 -4.67 12.75
C SER A 89 -9.26 -3.97 13.09
N MET A 90 -9.15 -2.66 12.85
CA MET A 90 -7.96 -1.89 13.19
C MET A 90 -7.72 -1.82 14.70
N ASN A 91 -8.77 -1.74 15.52
CA ASN A 91 -8.65 -1.77 16.98
C ASN A 91 -8.19 -3.14 17.51
N ALA A 92 -8.68 -4.23 16.91
CA ALA A 92 -8.23 -5.59 17.21
C ALA A 92 -6.76 -5.78 16.81
N ALA A 93 -6.37 -5.33 15.62
CA ALA A 93 -4.97 -5.34 15.17
C ALA A 93 -4.07 -4.52 16.10
N ALA A 94 -4.52 -3.34 16.54
CA ALA A 94 -3.78 -2.52 17.50
C ALA A 94 -3.66 -3.21 18.87
N LYS A 95 -4.70 -3.92 19.33
CA LYS A 95 -4.68 -4.70 20.57
C LYS A 95 -3.64 -5.82 20.52
N GLU A 96 -3.60 -6.58 19.44
CA GLU A 96 -2.61 -7.64 19.23
C GLU A 96 -1.18 -7.09 19.26
N VAL A 97 -0.94 -5.90 18.68
CA VAL A 97 0.36 -5.24 18.78
C VAL A 97 0.73 -4.92 20.23
N ARG A 98 -0.21 -4.39 21.03
CA ARG A 98 0.04 -4.11 22.45
C ARG A 98 0.35 -5.37 23.24
N GLU A 99 -0.38 -6.45 22.97
CA GLU A 99 -0.16 -7.75 23.63
C GLU A 99 1.24 -8.30 23.32
N LEU A 100 1.66 -8.26 22.04
CA LEU A 100 3.00 -8.69 21.63
C LEU A 100 4.12 -7.87 22.30
N LYS A 101 3.91 -6.56 22.47
CA LYS A 101 4.90 -5.69 23.15
C LYS A 101 4.94 -5.94 24.65
N THR A 102 3.79 -6.19 25.29
CA THR A 102 3.72 -6.47 26.72
C THR A 102 4.33 -7.84 27.06
N SER A 103 4.10 -8.87 26.24
CA SER A 103 4.66 -10.21 26.46
C SER A 103 6.19 -10.28 26.30
N GLY A 104 6.79 -9.30 25.63
CA GLY A 104 8.23 -9.20 25.44
C GLY A 104 8.97 -8.37 26.50
N MET A 105 8.25 -7.70 27.41
CA MET A 105 8.84 -6.84 28.44
C MET A 105 8.95 -7.59 29.77
N VAL A 106 10.15 -8.07 30.08
CA VAL A 106 10.55 -8.43 31.44
C VAL A 106 11.15 -7.15 32.04
N ASN A 107 10.38 -6.45 32.88
CA ASN A 107 10.79 -5.27 33.66
C ASN A 107 10.95 -3.93 32.91
N ASP A 108 9.85 -3.29 32.53
CA ASP A 108 9.86 -1.82 32.40
C ASP A 108 8.69 -1.20 33.17
N THR A 109 9.00 -0.14 33.91
CA THR A 109 8.04 0.67 34.66
C THR A 109 6.99 1.26 33.71
N PRO A 110 5.70 1.23 34.09
CA PRO A 110 4.64 1.76 33.24
C PRO A 110 4.85 3.25 33.01
N THR A 111 5.06 3.65 31.75
CA THR A 111 4.98 5.06 31.36
C THR A 111 3.55 5.57 31.57
N GLU A 112 3.40 6.84 31.96
CA GLU A 112 2.11 7.50 32.28
C GLU A 112 1.07 7.45 31.13
N SER A 113 1.50 7.11 29.92
CA SER A 113 0.64 6.74 28.78
C SER A 113 0.56 5.22 28.64
N ASN A 114 -0.65 4.66 28.71
CA ASN A 114 -0.96 3.25 28.45
C ASN A 114 -0.75 2.83 26.97
N ALA A 115 -0.06 3.63 26.15
CA ALA A 115 0.16 3.34 24.74
C ALA A 115 1.48 2.59 24.51
N ALA A 116 1.41 1.51 23.72
CA ALA A 116 2.59 0.74 23.37
C ALA A 116 3.32 1.35 22.16
N ASP A 117 4.66 1.30 22.19
CA ASP A 117 5.48 1.72 21.07
C ASP A 117 5.52 0.62 20.00
N CYS A 118 5.31 0.99 18.74
CA CYS A 118 5.43 0.05 17.64
C CYS A 118 6.02 0.66 16.36
N THR A 119 6.45 -0.24 15.49
CA THR A 119 6.93 0.05 14.15
C THR A 119 5.77 -0.04 13.18
N VAL A 120 5.54 1.02 12.40
CA VAL A 120 4.53 1.02 11.34
C VAL A 120 5.16 1.26 9.98
N SER A 121 4.67 0.52 9.00
CA SER A 121 4.88 0.77 7.60
C SER A 121 3.81 1.73 7.11
N LEU A 122 4.19 2.97 6.81
CA LEU A 122 3.26 3.96 6.27
C LEU A 122 3.41 4.02 4.74
N ASP A 123 2.28 4.00 4.03
CA ASP A 123 2.27 4.15 2.58
C ASP A 123 1.05 4.93 2.10
N GLY A 124 1.27 5.71 1.04
CA GLY A 124 0.24 6.50 0.37
C GLY A 124 -0.07 5.89 -0.99
N SER A 125 -1.34 5.76 -1.32
CA SER A 125 -1.76 5.35 -2.66
C SER A 125 -2.85 6.25 -3.22
N TRP A 126 -2.82 6.45 -4.53
CA TRP A 126 -3.72 7.33 -5.25
C TRP A 126 -4.64 6.56 -6.21
N GLN A 127 -5.82 7.14 -6.45
CA GLN A 127 -6.78 6.58 -7.39
C GLN A 127 -6.25 6.62 -8.83
N HIS A 128 -5.67 7.74 -9.26
CA HIS A 128 -5.03 7.88 -10.57
C HIS A 128 -3.51 7.89 -10.41
N ARG A 129 -2.78 7.40 -11.42
CA ARG A 129 -1.30 7.47 -11.40
C ARG A 129 -0.85 8.93 -11.54
N GLY A 130 0.12 9.32 -10.73
CA GLY A 130 0.75 10.65 -10.76
C GLY A 130 0.22 11.62 -9.70
N HIS A 131 0.93 12.73 -9.53
CA HIS A 131 0.68 13.73 -8.49
C HIS A 131 -0.62 14.55 -8.68
N ALA A 132 -1.36 14.32 -9.77
CA ALA A 132 -2.59 15.04 -10.10
C ALA A 132 -3.86 14.35 -9.57
N SER A 133 -3.75 13.21 -8.88
CA SER A 133 -4.94 12.52 -8.37
C SER A 133 -5.61 13.32 -7.25
N HIS A 134 -6.92 13.48 -7.37
CA HIS A 134 -7.72 14.19 -6.36
C HIS A 134 -7.96 13.39 -5.08
N HIS A 135 -7.77 12.07 -5.15
CA HIS A 135 -8.06 11.14 -4.08
C HIS A 135 -6.82 10.36 -3.69
N GLY A 136 -6.52 10.34 -2.39
CA GLY A 136 -5.42 9.58 -1.79
C GLY A 136 -5.92 8.77 -0.60
N VAL A 137 -5.24 7.66 -0.34
CA VAL A 137 -5.43 6.82 0.83
C VAL A 137 -4.07 6.68 1.48
N VAL A 138 -4.01 6.87 2.80
CA VAL A 138 -2.81 6.64 3.60
C VAL A 138 -3.12 5.54 4.59
N THR A 139 -2.27 4.52 4.66
CA THR A 139 -2.45 3.39 5.59
C THR A 139 -1.22 3.20 6.46
N ALA A 140 -1.44 2.88 7.72
CA ALA A 140 -0.43 2.41 8.66
C ALA A 140 -0.63 0.92 8.91
N ILE A 141 0.37 0.12 8.56
CA ILE A 141 0.40 -1.32 8.82
C ILE A 141 1.46 -1.60 9.86
N SER A 142 1.11 -2.33 10.92
CA SER A 142 2.10 -2.79 11.91
C SER A 142 3.11 -3.72 11.25
N VAL A 143 4.40 -3.44 11.43
CA VAL A 143 5.48 -4.28 10.89
C VAL A 143 5.57 -5.62 11.63
N ASP A 144 5.11 -5.68 12.88
CA ASP A 144 5.16 -6.90 13.69
C ASP A 144 4.04 -7.88 13.31
N THR A 145 2.80 -7.39 13.17
CA THR A 145 1.63 -8.23 12.89
C THR A 145 1.26 -8.28 11.41
N GLN A 146 1.82 -7.40 10.58
CA GLN A 146 1.47 -7.23 9.17
C GLN A 146 -0.01 -6.86 8.94
N LYS A 147 -0.69 -6.35 9.97
CA LYS A 147 -2.10 -5.94 9.94
C LYS A 147 -2.25 -4.42 9.89
N CYS A 148 -3.27 -3.95 9.18
CA CYS A 148 -3.62 -2.53 9.14
C CYS A 148 -4.09 -2.08 10.52
N VAL A 149 -3.43 -1.05 11.06
CA VAL A 149 -3.77 -0.46 12.38
C VAL A 149 -4.38 0.92 12.23
N ASP A 150 -4.19 1.59 11.08
CA ASP A 150 -4.87 2.85 10.80
C ASP A 150 -4.97 3.16 9.30
N ALA A 151 -5.95 3.98 8.93
CA ALA A 151 -6.12 4.45 7.56
C ALA A 151 -6.83 5.81 7.50
N GLU A 152 -6.46 6.64 6.53
CA GLU A 152 -7.10 7.93 6.25
C GLU A 152 -7.36 8.07 4.76
N VAL A 153 -8.59 8.48 4.41
CA VAL A 153 -9.00 8.73 3.02
C VAL A 153 -9.11 10.24 2.79
N LEU A 154 -8.40 10.72 1.79
CA LEU A 154 -8.20 12.12 1.53
C LEU A 154 -8.74 12.50 0.14
N THR A 155 -9.43 13.63 0.07
CA THR A 155 -9.88 14.25 -1.17
C THR A 155 -9.61 15.75 -1.17
N ASN A 156 -9.13 16.28 -2.28
CA ASN A 156 -8.98 17.71 -2.51
C ASN A 156 -10.08 18.28 -3.42
N ILE A 157 -11.04 17.44 -3.82
CA ILE A 157 -12.14 17.80 -4.70
C ILE A 157 -13.50 17.63 -4.00
N CYS A 158 -14.41 18.55 -4.29
CA CYS A 158 -15.83 18.41 -4.01
C CYS A 158 -16.64 18.89 -5.22
N LYS A 159 -17.48 18.01 -5.79
CA LYS A 159 -18.29 18.32 -6.99
C LYS A 159 -19.28 19.45 -6.76
N TRP A 160 -19.85 19.54 -5.55
CA TRP A 160 -20.73 20.65 -5.19
C TRP A 160 -19.96 21.97 -5.15
N CYS A 161 -18.78 22.01 -4.52
CA CYS A 161 -17.92 23.19 -4.58
C CYS A 161 -17.59 23.58 -6.02
N GLN A 162 -17.20 22.62 -6.87
CA GLN A 162 -16.90 22.90 -8.29
C GLN A 162 -18.11 23.46 -9.05
N HIS A 163 -19.31 22.93 -8.79
CA HIS A 163 -20.54 23.42 -9.42
C HIS A 163 -20.86 24.87 -9.01
N TRP A 164 -20.72 25.16 -7.71
CA TRP A 164 -21.08 26.45 -7.14
C TRP A 164 -19.99 27.52 -7.29
N GLU A 165 -18.74 27.12 -7.56
CA GLU A 165 -17.63 28.00 -7.89
C GLU A 165 -17.97 28.95 -9.06
N ALA A 166 -18.63 28.43 -10.10
CA ALA A 166 -19.07 29.22 -11.27
C ALA A 166 -20.23 30.18 -10.97
N LYS A 167 -20.80 30.14 -9.76
CA LYS A 167 -22.00 30.90 -9.35
C LYS A 167 -21.79 31.67 -8.05
N LYS A 168 -20.53 31.94 -7.68
CA LYS A 168 -20.13 32.56 -6.41
C LYS A 168 -20.88 33.84 -6.04
N GLU A 169 -21.29 34.63 -7.02
CA GLU A 169 -21.97 35.91 -6.81
C GLU A 169 -23.50 35.79 -6.72
N SER A 170 -24.05 34.57 -6.87
CA SER A 170 -25.50 34.37 -6.81
C SER A 170 -26.01 34.28 -5.36
N VAL A 171 -27.23 34.77 -5.11
CA VAL A 171 -27.94 34.58 -3.83
C VAL A 171 -28.07 33.08 -3.48
N GLY A 172 -28.18 32.23 -4.51
CA GLY A 172 -28.20 30.77 -4.36
C GLY A 172 -26.90 30.20 -3.77
N TYR A 173 -25.75 30.80 -4.07
CA TYR A 173 -24.45 30.38 -3.53
C TYR A 173 -24.38 30.57 -2.03
N GLU A 174 -24.77 31.74 -1.52
CA GLU A 174 -24.74 32.02 -0.08
C GLU A 174 -25.65 31.07 0.71
N LYS A 175 -26.86 30.83 0.20
CA LYS A 175 -27.79 29.86 0.83
C LYS A 175 -27.24 28.43 0.82
N TRP A 176 -26.64 28.01 -0.29
CA TRP A 176 -26.00 26.69 -0.39
C TRP A 176 -24.81 26.58 0.56
N LYS A 177 -23.92 27.59 0.59
CA LYS A 177 -22.70 27.60 1.40
C LYS A 177 -22.99 27.41 2.90
N LEU A 178 -24.07 28.01 3.41
CA LEU A 178 -24.50 27.86 4.81
C LEU A 178 -24.91 26.42 5.18
N THR A 179 -25.37 25.63 4.20
CA THR A 179 -25.86 24.25 4.41
C THR A 179 -24.88 23.21 3.86
N HIS A 180 -23.80 23.63 3.21
CA HIS A 180 -22.89 22.73 2.51
C HIS A 180 -21.87 22.10 3.46
N ILE A 181 -21.88 20.77 3.51
CA ILE A 181 -20.81 19.99 4.12
C ILE A 181 -19.77 19.66 3.05
N CYS A 182 -18.65 20.37 3.09
CA CYS A 182 -17.57 20.19 2.12
C CYS A 182 -16.90 18.83 2.28
N LYS A 183 -16.72 18.13 1.15
CA LYS A 183 -16.02 16.84 1.14
C LYS A 183 -14.49 16.98 1.17
N ILE A 184 -13.96 18.14 0.74
CA ILE A 184 -12.52 18.44 0.73
C ILE A 184 -11.99 18.38 2.15
N ASN A 185 -10.99 17.53 2.38
CA ASN A 185 -10.39 17.35 3.70
C ASN A 185 -8.87 17.49 3.70
N HIS A 186 -8.23 17.88 2.61
CA HIS A 186 -6.81 18.21 2.62
C HIS A 186 -6.44 19.22 1.52
N THR A 187 -5.27 19.83 1.72
CA THR A 187 -4.55 20.62 0.72
C THR A 187 -3.10 20.14 0.67
N GLY A 188 -2.45 20.26 -0.49
CA GLY A 188 -1.08 19.77 -0.69
C GLY A 188 -0.99 18.25 -0.82
N SER A 189 0.13 17.65 -0.37
CA SER A 189 0.37 16.22 -0.47
C SER A 189 -0.56 15.42 0.46
N ALA A 190 -1.44 14.61 -0.13
CA ALA A 190 -2.33 13.70 0.60
C ALA A 190 -1.54 12.78 1.55
N GLU A 191 -0.46 12.16 1.06
CA GLU A 191 0.37 11.27 1.87
C GLU A 191 0.89 11.96 3.13
N ALA A 192 1.41 13.18 2.97
CA ALA A 192 1.99 13.92 4.09
C ALA A 192 0.93 14.40 5.09
N VAL A 193 -0.25 14.84 4.62
CA VAL A 193 -1.37 15.22 5.49
C VAL A 193 -1.93 13.99 6.23
N GLY A 194 -2.10 12.86 5.54
CA GLY A 194 -2.60 11.63 6.14
C GLY A 194 -1.63 11.04 7.15
N ALA A 195 -0.33 11.09 6.88
CA ALA A 195 0.71 10.69 7.82
C ALA A 195 0.61 11.46 9.14
N VAL A 196 0.57 12.80 9.07
CA VAL A 196 0.43 13.65 10.26
C VAL A 196 -0.83 13.33 11.04
N ARG A 197 -1.97 13.17 10.35
CA ARG A 197 -3.25 12.83 11.00
C ARG A 197 -3.19 11.50 11.73
N ILE A 198 -2.75 10.45 11.03
CA ILE A 198 -2.62 9.09 11.59
C ILE A 198 -1.74 9.11 12.84
N PHE A 199 -0.60 9.80 12.80
CA PHE A 199 0.29 9.92 13.96
C PHE A 199 -0.35 10.74 15.09
N SER A 200 -1.06 11.83 14.79
CA SER A 200 -1.64 12.72 15.80
C SER A 200 -2.72 12.07 16.66
N TRP A 201 -3.49 11.12 16.11
CA TRP A 201 -4.58 10.47 16.84
C TRP A 201 -4.26 9.03 17.27
N SER A 202 -3.10 8.48 16.90
CA SER A 202 -2.78 7.06 17.13
C SER A 202 -2.84 6.68 18.61
N GLU A 203 -2.36 7.55 19.49
CA GLU A 203 -2.33 7.31 20.92
C GLU A 203 -3.76 7.28 21.50
N GLN A 204 -4.60 8.24 21.10
CA GLN A 204 -5.98 8.32 21.55
C GLN A 204 -6.83 7.17 21.00
N MET A 205 -6.77 6.95 19.68
CA MET A 205 -7.65 6.05 18.93
C MET A 205 -7.21 4.59 19.03
N ARG A 206 -5.90 4.33 19.03
CA ARG A 206 -5.33 2.98 18.94
C ARG A 206 -4.56 2.56 20.17
N LYS A 207 -4.29 3.46 21.13
CA LYS A 207 -3.38 3.21 22.25
C LYS A 207 -2.00 2.73 21.76
N LEU A 208 -1.52 3.31 20.65
CA LEU A 208 -0.23 3.02 20.06
C LEU A 208 0.53 4.32 19.78
N ARG A 209 1.83 4.31 20.03
CA ARG A 209 2.77 5.32 19.55
C ARG A 209 3.60 4.73 18.44
N TYR A 210 3.53 5.34 17.26
CA TYR A 210 4.26 4.91 16.08
C TYR A 210 5.71 5.40 16.15
N LYS A 211 6.50 4.78 17.03
CA LYS A 211 7.88 5.18 17.33
C LYS A 211 8.81 5.03 16.12
N GLN A 212 8.57 4.04 15.28
CA GLN A 212 9.40 3.78 14.11
C GLN A 212 8.55 3.83 12.84
N TYR A 213 8.97 4.68 11.89
CA TYR A 213 8.38 4.85 10.57
C TYR A 213 9.17 4.04 9.57
N LEU A 214 8.62 2.93 9.09
CA LEU A 214 9.14 2.23 7.92
C LEU A 214 8.53 2.85 6.66
N GLY A 215 9.35 3.44 5.81
CA GLY A 215 8.83 3.84 4.50
C GLY A 215 9.90 4.21 3.50
N GLU A 216 9.45 4.54 2.29
CA GLU A 216 10.34 4.75 1.15
C GLU A 216 11.10 6.07 1.23
N GLY A 217 12.42 6.01 1.40
CA GLY A 217 13.32 7.14 1.23
C GLY A 217 13.03 8.35 2.14
N ASP A 218 13.61 9.49 1.74
CA ASP A 218 13.37 10.79 2.36
C ASP A 218 12.00 11.34 1.92
N SER A 219 10.93 10.76 2.47
CA SER A 219 9.57 11.21 2.18
C SER A 219 9.30 12.57 2.83
N ALA A 220 8.69 13.49 2.08
CA ALA A 220 8.17 14.75 2.63
C ALA A 220 7.18 14.48 3.78
N SER A 221 6.51 13.32 3.75
CA SER A 221 5.60 12.83 4.79
C SER A 221 6.32 12.66 6.13
N PHE A 222 7.48 11.99 6.16
CA PHE A 222 8.23 11.77 7.40
C PHE A 222 8.73 13.09 7.99
N LYS A 223 9.23 14.02 7.16
CA LYS A 223 9.65 15.35 7.62
C LYS A 223 8.52 16.10 8.32
N LYS A 224 7.31 16.11 7.73
CA LYS A 224 6.14 16.74 8.36
C LYS A 224 5.73 16.06 9.68
N VAL A 225 5.81 14.73 9.74
CA VAL A 225 5.54 14.00 11.00
C VAL A 225 6.52 14.45 12.08
N LEU A 226 7.82 14.53 11.79
CA LEU A 226 8.83 15.04 12.74
C LEU A 226 8.54 16.48 13.19
N GLU A 227 8.23 17.38 12.26
CA GLU A 227 7.92 18.78 12.54
C GLU A 227 6.72 18.92 13.50
N THR A 228 5.72 18.04 13.37
CA THR A 228 4.51 18.09 14.19
C THR A 228 4.68 17.55 15.61
N LYS A 229 5.81 16.88 15.90
CA LYS A 229 6.12 16.27 17.21
C LYS A 229 4.89 15.56 17.84
N PRO A 230 4.32 14.55 17.17
CA PRO A 230 3.04 13.95 17.56
C PRO A 230 3.05 13.35 18.98
N TYR A 231 4.24 13.03 19.50
CA TYR A 231 4.44 12.42 20.82
C TYR A 231 5.32 13.31 21.73
N GLY A 232 5.31 14.63 21.51
CA GLY A 232 6.06 15.59 22.32
C GLY A 232 7.58 15.44 22.16
N ASN A 233 8.25 14.98 23.21
CA ASN A 233 9.72 14.80 23.23
C ASN A 233 10.18 13.46 22.64
N LEU A 234 9.25 12.52 22.36
CA LEU A 234 9.59 11.25 21.75
C LEU A 234 9.73 11.43 20.23
N GLU A 235 10.96 11.29 19.74
CA GLU A 235 11.25 11.36 18.31
C GLU A 235 10.85 10.07 17.59
N VAL A 236 10.32 10.23 16.37
CA VAL A 236 9.98 9.12 15.48
C VAL A 236 11.22 8.75 14.68
N GLU A 237 11.68 7.51 14.82
CA GLU A 237 12.84 7.00 14.07
C GLU A 237 12.43 6.57 12.65
N LYS A 238 13.26 6.92 11.66
CA LYS A 238 13.08 6.49 10.27
C LYS A 238 13.78 5.16 10.01
N LEU A 239 13.02 4.20 9.51
CA LEU A 239 13.51 2.95 8.94
C LEU A 239 13.31 2.92 7.42
N GLU A 240 14.14 2.14 6.74
CA GLU A 240 14.17 2.00 5.28
C GLU A 240 13.78 0.59 4.86
N CYS A 241 12.83 0.51 3.92
CA CYS A 241 12.40 -0.77 3.36
C CYS A 241 13.54 -1.43 2.59
N VAL A 242 13.87 -2.69 2.92
CA VAL A 242 14.92 -3.45 2.21
C VAL A 242 14.64 -3.54 0.71
N GLY A 243 13.37 -3.70 0.33
CA GLY A 243 12.95 -3.71 -1.08
C GLY A 243 13.21 -2.37 -1.77
N HIS A 244 13.02 -1.25 -1.07
CA HIS A 244 13.27 0.08 -1.60
C HIS A 244 14.79 0.34 -1.74
N ILE A 245 15.59 -0.01 -0.74
CA ILE A 245 17.06 0.08 -0.81
C ILE A 245 17.61 -0.78 -1.94
N GLN A 246 17.07 -1.99 -2.15
CA GLN A 246 17.39 -2.80 -3.32
C GLN A 246 17.07 -2.06 -4.62
N LYS A 247 15.83 -1.57 -4.80
CA LYS A 247 15.40 -0.86 -6.02
C LYS A 247 16.29 0.37 -6.29
N ARG A 248 16.77 1.06 -5.25
CA ARG A 248 17.68 2.22 -5.34
C ARG A 248 18.96 1.88 -6.12
N CYS A 249 19.55 0.70 -5.91
CA CYS A 249 20.70 0.22 -6.66
C CYS A 249 20.43 0.17 -8.18
N GLY A 250 19.37 -0.52 -8.58
CA GLY A 250 19.02 -0.63 -9.99
C GLY A 250 18.63 0.71 -10.62
N THR A 251 17.94 1.58 -9.88
CA THR A 251 17.60 2.94 -10.36
C THR A 251 18.85 3.77 -10.63
N ARG A 252 19.83 3.78 -9.70
CA ARG A 252 21.10 4.50 -9.90
C ARG A 252 21.89 3.96 -11.08
N LEU A 253 21.99 2.64 -11.24
CA LEU A 253 22.68 2.03 -12.37
C LEU A 253 21.99 2.34 -13.71
N ARG A 254 20.65 2.34 -13.77
CA ARG A 254 19.90 2.73 -14.98
C ARG A 254 20.12 4.20 -15.32
N LYS A 255 20.08 5.09 -14.32
CA LYS A 255 20.35 6.52 -14.49
C LYS A 255 21.76 6.74 -15.03
N LEU A 256 22.77 6.15 -14.38
CA LEU A 256 24.17 6.21 -14.80
C LEU A 256 24.36 5.71 -16.25
N LYS A 257 23.75 4.57 -16.60
CA LYS A 257 23.75 4.04 -17.97
C LYS A 257 23.15 5.02 -18.97
N ASN A 258 22.03 5.64 -18.61
CA ASN A 258 21.29 6.53 -19.49
C ASN A 258 21.98 7.87 -19.73
N GLU A 259 22.64 8.41 -18.70
CA GLU A 259 23.41 9.65 -18.78
C GLU A 259 24.70 9.46 -19.60
N ASN A 260 25.26 8.25 -19.61
CA ASN A 260 26.56 7.94 -20.24
C ASN A 260 26.45 7.10 -21.52
N LYS A 261 25.33 7.17 -22.25
CA LYS A 261 25.09 6.35 -23.46
C LYS A 261 26.17 6.49 -24.55
N ARG A 262 26.77 7.68 -24.67
CA ARG A 262 27.78 8.00 -25.70
C ARG A 262 29.21 7.87 -25.19
N LEU A 263 29.40 7.67 -23.88
CA LEU A 263 30.72 7.56 -23.28
C LEU A 263 31.40 6.27 -23.76
N LYS A 264 32.68 6.38 -24.10
CA LYS A 264 33.57 5.25 -24.28
C LYS A 264 34.39 5.07 -23.02
N LEU A 265 34.42 3.85 -22.50
CA LEU A 265 35.25 3.47 -21.38
C LEU A 265 36.69 3.20 -21.86
N ASP A 266 37.59 2.86 -20.94
CA ASP A 266 39.02 2.66 -21.24
C ASP A 266 39.29 1.58 -22.30
N ASP A 267 38.38 0.62 -22.43
CA ASP A 267 38.41 -0.41 -23.46
C ASP A 267 37.82 0.05 -24.82
N ARG A 268 37.62 1.36 -25.00
CA ARG A 268 37.07 2.03 -26.19
C ARG A 268 35.66 1.57 -26.57
N LYS A 269 34.93 0.91 -25.66
CA LYS A 269 33.56 0.43 -25.84
C LYS A 269 32.58 1.22 -24.98
N GLY A 270 31.29 1.17 -25.34
CA GLY A 270 30.24 1.88 -24.61
C GLY A 270 29.94 1.24 -23.26
N LEU A 271 29.28 1.95 -22.35
CA LEU A 271 28.86 1.40 -21.05
C LEU A 271 27.80 0.28 -21.19
N GLY A 272 26.84 0.48 -22.10
CA GLY A 272 25.81 -0.50 -22.45
C GLY A 272 26.18 -1.37 -23.67
N GLY A 273 25.32 -2.34 -23.97
CA GLY A 273 25.47 -3.23 -25.13
C GLY A 273 25.60 -4.70 -24.75
N ILE A 274 25.69 -5.56 -25.77
CA ILE A 274 25.85 -7.02 -25.60
C ILE A 274 27.09 -7.31 -24.75
N GLY A 275 26.94 -8.13 -23.71
CA GLY A 275 28.01 -8.49 -22.78
C GLY A 275 28.38 -7.40 -21.77
N ARG A 276 27.64 -6.29 -21.68
CA ARG A 276 27.93 -5.17 -20.77
C ARG A 276 26.74 -4.84 -19.86
N LEU A 277 26.60 -3.59 -19.44
CA LEU A 277 25.55 -3.12 -18.54
C LEU A 277 24.18 -3.01 -19.25
N THR A 278 23.56 -4.16 -19.48
CA THR A 278 22.17 -4.26 -19.98
C THR A 278 21.15 -4.15 -18.84
N ASP A 279 19.87 -3.87 -19.14
CA ASP A 279 18.83 -3.82 -18.09
C ASP A 279 18.71 -5.14 -17.33
N LYS A 280 18.81 -6.28 -18.03
CA LYS A 280 18.84 -7.61 -17.40
C LYS A 280 20.05 -7.78 -16.47
N LYS A 281 21.22 -7.23 -16.83
CA LYS A 281 22.40 -7.25 -15.97
C LYS A 281 22.23 -6.33 -14.76
N ILE A 282 21.59 -5.18 -14.94
CA ILE A 282 21.21 -4.29 -13.83
C ILE A 282 20.23 -5.00 -12.88
N ASP A 283 19.22 -5.70 -13.38
CA ASP A 283 18.32 -6.49 -12.55
C ASP A 283 19.05 -7.57 -11.75
N THR A 284 20.05 -8.21 -12.37
CA THR A 284 20.91 -9.19 -11.70
C THR A 284 21.73 -8.55 -10.56
N LEU A 285 22.38 -7.42 -10.83
CA LEU A 285 23.13 -6.65 -9.83
C LEU A 285 22.24 -6.16 -8.68
N GLN A 286 21.06 -5.66 -9.03
CA GLN A 286 20.03 -5.25 -8.09
C GLN A 286 19.63 -6.42 -7.17
N ASN A 287 19.45 -7.62 -7.71
CA ASN A 287 19.11 -8.81 -6.93
C ASN A 287 20.25 -9.23 -5.99
N TYR A 288 21.50 -9.28 -6.46
CA TYR A 288 22.65 -9.61 -5.61
C TYR A 288 22.83 -8.62 -4.46
N TYR A 289 22.72 -7.32 -4.75
CA TYR A 289 22.72 -6.28 -3.73
C TYR A 289 21.57 -6.49 -2.72
N GLY A 290 20.37 -6.83 -3.19
CA GLY A 290 19.24 -7.16 -2.33
C GLY A 290 19.45 -8.44 -1.49
N PHE A 291 20.19 -9.43 -1.98
CA PHE A 291 20.52 -10.64 -1.22
C PHE A 291 21.53 -10.34 -0.11
N ALA A 292 22.56 -9.55 -0.40
CA ALA A 292 23.53 -9.11 0.61
C ALA A 292 22.86 -8.43 1.82
N ILE A 293 21.78 -7.66 1.59
CA ILE A 293 21.02 -7.05 2.69
C ILE A 293 20.15 -8.08 3.41
N ARG A 294 19.35 -8.88 2.67
CA ARG A 294 18.38 -9.81 3.27
C ARG A 294 19.00 -10.97 4.05
N GLN A 295 20.23 -11.34 3.72
CA GLN A 295 20.93 -12.44 4.39
C GLN A 295 21.65 -12.01 5.67
N ASN A 296 21.76 -10.71 5.93
CA ASN A 296 22.53 -10.17 7.05
C ASN A 296 21.72 -9.24 7.97
N PRO A 297 20.48 -9.59 8.38
CA PRO A 297 19.76 -8.79 9.38
C PRO A 297 20.56 -8.76 10.69
N GLY A 298 20.66 -7.59 11.32
CA GLY A 298 21.41 -7.39 12.55
C GLY A 298 22.94 -7.37 12.41
N ASN A 299 23.52 -7.66 11.24
CA ASN A 299 24.97 -7.70 11.04
C ASN A 299 25.44 -6.73 9.94
N LEU A 300 25.82 -5.51 10.35
CA LEU A 300 26.23 -4.44 9.45
C LEU A 300 27.54 -4.78 8.72
N ASP A 301 28.55 -5.26 9.43
CA ASP A 301 29.87 -5.56 8.86
C ASP A 301 29.77 -6.63 7.77
N LYS A 302 29.00 -7.70 8.05
CA LYS A 302 28.78 -8.76 7.07
C LYS A 302 27.96 -8.25 5.87
N MET A 303 26.97 -7.38 6.10
CA MET A 303 26.21 -6.75 5.03
C MET A 303 27.10 -5.91 4.11
N LEU A 304 28.02 -5.12 4.67
CA LEU A 304 29.00 -4.34 3.93
C LEU A 304 29.93 -5.25 3.10
N CYS A 305 30.50 -6.28 3.74
CA CYS A 305 31.35 -7.27 3.06
C CYS A 305 30.63 -7.92 1.87
N ASP A 306 29.39 -8.37 2.07
CA ASP A 306 28.61 -9.05 1.02
C ASP A 306 28.22 -8.09 -0.10
N ILE A 307 27.93 -6.81 0.19
CA ILE A 307 27.68 -5.77 -0.81
C ILE A 307 28.94 -5.53 -1.66
N MET A 308 30.10 -5.37 -1.01
CA MET A 308 31.37 -5.15 -1.70
C MET A 308 31.82 -6.37 -2.52
N ALA A 309 31.38 -7.58 -2.15
CA ALA A 309 31.62 -8.79 -2.91
C ALA A 309 30.79 -8.92 -4.20
N VAL A 310 29.73 -8.11 -4.40
CA VAL A 310 28.86 -8.21 -5.58
C VAL A 310 29.60 -7.92 -6.88
N LEU A 311 30.42 -6.86 -6.92
CA LEU A 311 31.16 -6.50 -8.14
C LEU A 311 32.25 -7.52 -8.50
N PRO A 312 33.14 -7.93 -7.58
CA PRO A 312 34.06 -9.05 -7.80
C PRO A 312 33.34 -10.31 -8.32
N HIS A 313 32.20 -10.65 -7.72
CA HIS A 313 31.42 -11.81 -8.13
C HIS A 313 30.93 -11.74 -9.57
N VAL A 314 30.37 -10.59 -10.01
CA VAL A 314 29.85 -10.47 -11.39
C VAL A 314 30.95 -10.28 -12.44
N GLY A 315 32.14 -9.83 -12.02
CA GLY A 315 33.34 -9.72 -12.83
C GLY A 315 34.11 -11.01 -12.98
N SER A 316 33.90 -11.96 -12.07
CA SER A 316 34.50 -13.29 -12.10
C SER A 316 34.29 -13.97 -13.45
N THR A 317 35.34 -14.63 -13.96
CA THR A 317 35.32 -15.39 -15.23
C THR A 317 35.93 -16.78 -15.03
N ASP A 318 35.72 -17.69 -15.98
CA ASP A 318 36.32 -19.04 -15.96
C ASP A 318 37.86 -18.99 -15.87
N VAL A 319 38.49 -17.94 -16.44
CA VAL A 319 39.95 -17.75 -16.45
C VAL A 319 40.45 -17.05 -15.18
N ASN A 320 39.64 -16.18 -14.60
CA ASN A 320 39.98 -15.43 -13.38
C ASN A 320 38.79 -15.45 -12.41
N PRO A 321 38.63 -16.54 -11.64
CA PRO A 321 37.51 -16.69 -10.72
C PRO A 321 37.70 -15.79 -9.49
N ASN A 322 36.76 -14.87 -9.26
CA ASN A 322 36.79 -13.93 -8.14
C ASN A 322 35.57 -14.11 -7.24
N HIS A 323 35.60 -15.18 -6.44
CA HIS A 323 34.54 -15.56 -5.51
C HIS A 323 35.00 -15.57 -4.04
N GLY A 324 36.20 -15.06 -3.73
CA GLY A 324 36.78 -15.07 -2.38
C GLY A 324 35.90 -14.35 -1.35
N GLY A 325 35.34 -13.20 -1.71
CA GLY A 325 34.44 -12.43 -0.85
C GLY A 325 32.99 -12.91 -0.80
N CYS A 326 32.60 -13.91 -1.61
CA CYS A 326 31.23 -14.43 -1.58
C CYS A 326 31.00 -15.28 -0.32
N PRO A 327 29.81 -15.29 0.29
CA PRO A 327 29.53 -16.20 1.41
C PRO A 327 29.41 -17.66 0.94
N ASN A 328 29.80 -18.60 1.80
CA ASN A 328 29.89 -20.04 1.45
C ASN A 328 28.51 -20.70 1.21
N ASP A 329 27.48 -20.30 1.97
CA ASP A 329 26.11 -20.85 1.88
C ASP A 329 25.11 -19.82 1.33
N SER A 330 25.40 -19.26 0.15
CA SER A 330 24.70 -18.04 -0.31
C SER A 330 24.31 -18.03 -1.78
N TRP A 331 23.90 -16.85 -2.24
CA TRP A 331 23.53 -16.52 -3.62
C TRP A 331 24.65 -16.77 -4.65
N CYS A 332 25.88 -17.06 -4.23
CA CYS A 332 26.99 -17.38 -5.11
C CYS A 332 26.89 -18.80 -5.69
N LYS A 333 26.24 -18.90 -6.85
CA LYS A 333 26.09 -20.18 -7.56
C LYS A 333 27.42 -20.85 -7.94
N TYR A 334 28.50 -20.10 -8.11
CA TYR A 334 29.83 -20.69 -8.34
C TYR A 334 30.30 -21.52 -7.15
N LYS A 335 30.12 -21.04 -5.91
CA LYS A 335 30.50 -21.81 -4.70
C LYS A 335 29.63 -23.05 -4.51
N LEU A 336 28.40 -23.03 -5.01
CA LEU A 336 27.48 -24.18 -4.99
C LEU A 336 27.77 -25.19 -6.11
N ASN A 337 28.04 -24.70 -7.33
CA ASN A 337 28.33 -25.51 -8.51
C ASN A 337 29.24 -24.73 -9.49
N PRO A 338 30.57 -24.91 -9.41
CA PRO A 338 31.53 -24.21 -10.25
C PRO A 338 31.35 -24.48 -11.75
N GLU A 339 30.91 -25.68 -12.13
CA GLU A 339 30.88 -26.15 -13.52
C GLU A 339 29.84 -25.45 -14.41
N LYS A 340 28.83 -24.81 -13.81
CA LYS A 340 27.70 -24.19 -14.53
C LYS A 340 27.71 -22.66 -14.53
N TYR A 341 28.66 -22.03 -13.85
CA TYR A 341 28.63 -20.58 -13.65
C TYR A 341 29.45 -19.85 -14.72
N ARG A 342 28.77 -19.27 -15.71
CA ARG A 342 29.41 -18.49 -16.79
C ARG A 342 28.91 -17.05 -16.81
N HIS A 343 29.62 -16.14 -16.16
CA HIS A 343 29.40 -14.70 -16.27
C HIS A 343 30.75 -13.96 -16.29
N GLY A 344 30.72 -12.65 -16.53
CA GLY A 344 31.92 -11.82 -16.62
C GLY A 344 31.53 -10.44 -17.13
N LEU A 345 31.38 -9.48 -16.23
CA LEU A 345 31.24 -8.08 -16.60
C LEU A 345 32.65 -7.51 -16.86
N PRO A 346 32.89 -6.80 -17.98
CA PRO A 346 34.22 -6.25 -18.27
C PRO A 346 34.71 -5.34 -17.15
N GLN A 347 36.02 -5.38 -16.84
CA GLN A 347 36.65 -4.57 -15.79
C GLN A 347 36.32 -3.08 -15.94
N ALA A 348 36.45 -2.54 -17.16
CA ALA A 348 36.10 -1.15 -17.46
C ALA A 348 34.65 -0.76 -17.12
N VAL A 349 33.70 -1.71 -17.17
CA VAL A 349 32.32 -1.47 -16.73
C VAL A 349 32.21 -1.52 -15.21
N MET A 350 32.92 -2.45 -14.56
CA MET A 350 32.93 -2.59 -13.11
C MET A 350 33.51 -1.36 -12.43
N ASP A 351 34.67 -0.89 -12.88
CA ASP A 351 35.32 0.32 -12.36
C ASP A 351 34.38 1.52 -12.49
N PHE A 352 33.66 1.62 -13.60
CA PHE A 352 32.72 2.70 -13.85
C PHE A 352 31.49 2.68 -12.92
N ILE A 353 31.01 1.49 -12.52
CA ILE A 353 29.83 1.36 -11.63
C ILE A 353 30.20 1.21 -10.15
N GLN A 354 31.48 0.98 -9.81
CA GLN A 354 31.97 0.84 -8.45
C GLN A 354 31.61 2.00 -7.52
N PRO A 355 31.64 3.28 -7.97
CA PRO A 355 31.18 4.39 -7.14
C PRO A 355 29.73 4.24 -6.68
N VAL A 356 28.85 3.66 -7.50
CA VAL A 356 27.44 3.43 -7.11
C VAL A 356 27.35 2.43 -5.96
N PHE A 357 28.15 1.36 -5.99
CA PHE A 357 28.18 0.37 -4.91
C PHE A 357 28.82 0.93 -3.65
N THR A 358 29.89 1.70 -3.80
CA THR A 358 30.59 2.36 -2.68
C THR A 358 29.65 3.31 -1.94
N ASP A 359 28.95 4.17 -2.68
CA ASP A 359 27.99 5.11 -2.11
C ASP A 359 26.78 4.40 -1.46
N LEU A 360 26.38 3.24 -1.98
CA LEU A 360 25.26 2.46 -1.44
C LEU A 360 25.68 1.59 -0.24
N ALA A 361 26.97 1.31 -0.08
CA ALA A 361 27.56 0.73 1.12
C ALA A 361 27.80 1.78 2.23
N ASN A 362 26.89 2.75 2.33
CA ASN A 362 26.91 3.76 3.38
C ASN A 362 26.33 3.18 4.68
N GLU A 363 27.08 3.26 5.78
CA GLU A 363 26.67 2.68 7.06
C GLU A 363 25.35 3.26 7.59
N ASP A 364 25.16 4.58 7.52
CA ASP A 364 23.94 5.22 8.02
C ASP A 364 22.70 4.75 7.25
N LEU A 365 22.85 4.52 5.94
CA LEU A 365 21.81 3.96 5.10
C LEU A 365 21.49 2.51 5.48
N LEU A 366 22.52 1.68 5.67
CA LEU A 366 22.36 0.26 5.96
C LEU A 366 21.85 0.00 7.38
N ARG A 367 22.22 0.84 8.36
CA ARG A 367 21.66 0.81 9.73
C ARG A 367 20.13 0.94 9.70
N LYS A 368 19.60 1.80 8.82
CA LYS A 368 18.15 1.99 8.67
C LYS A 368 17.40 0.79 8.08
N CYS A 369 18.08 -0.18 7.46
CA CYS A 369 17.46 -1.39 6.91
C CYS A 369 17.94 -2.70 7.56
N LEU A 370 18.77 -2.60 8.61
CA LEU A 370 19.36 -3.73 9.35
C LEU A 370 18.30 -4.67 9.96
N HIS A 371 17.08 -4.14 10.17
CA HIS A 371 15.92 -4.89 10.65
C HIS A 371 15.37 -5.91 9.63
N GLY A 372 15.75 -5.83 8.35
CA GLY A 372 15.36 -6.83 7.33
C GLY A 372 13.89 -6.78 6.86
N LYS A 373 13.14 -5.74 7.21
CA LYS A 373 11.68 -5.66 6.98
C LYS A 373 11.33 -4.99 5.64
N THR A 374 10.13 -5.28 5.14
CA THR A 374 9.60 -4.78 3.86
C THR A 374 8.22 -4.15 4.04
N GLN A 375 7.72 -3.51 2.96
CA GLN A 375 6.39 -2.90 2.91
C GLN A 375 5.41 -3.71 2.04
N ASN A 376 5.66 -5.01 1.84
CA ASN A 376 4.86 -5.83 0.93
C ASN A 376 3.37 -5.86 1.31
N SER A 377 3.05 -5.75 2.60
CA SER A 377 1.66 -5.70 3.09
C SER A 377 0.92 -4.43 2.62
N ASN A 378 1.63 -3.31 2.47
CA ASN A 378 1.05 -2.10 1.87
C ASN A 378 0.69 -2.34 0.39
N GLU A 379 1.59 -2.97 -0.38
CA GLU A 379 1.33 -3.31 -1.78
C GLU A 379 0.09 -4.23 -1.91
N THR A 380 -0.05 -5.22 -1.01
CA THR A 380 -1.21 -6.13 -0.96
C THR A 380 -2.51 -5.40 -0.63
N LEU A 381 -2.51 -4.58 0.43
CA LEU A 381 -3.71 -3.82 0.83
C LEU A 381 -4.12 -2.84 -0.26
N ASN A 382 -3.16 -2.08 -0.82
CA ASN A 382 -3.41 -1.17 -1.93
C ASN A 382 -4.03 -1.90 -3.12
N LYS A 383 -3.50 -3.07 -3.49
CA LYS A 383 -4.06 -3.88 -4.58
C LYS A 383 -5.53 -4.24 -4.29
N LEU A 384 -5.86 -4.60 -3.05
CA LEU A 384 -7.24 -4.94 -2.65
C LEU A 384 -8.17 -3.72 -2.71
N VAL A 385 -7.75 -2.57 -2.21
CA VAL A 385 -8.50 -1.30 -2.28
C VAL A 385 -8.85 -0.98 -3.73
N TRP A 386 -7.86 -1.04 -4.63
CA TRP A 386 -8.04 -0.64 -6.02
C TRP A 386 -8.67 -1.72 -6.91
N GLN A 387 -8.77 -2.96 -6.42
CA GLN A 387 -9.65 -3.97 -7.00
C GLN A 387 -11.13 -3.63 -6.71
N ARG A 388 -11.42 -3.05 -5.54
CA ARG A 388 -12.77 -2.64 -5.09
C ARG A 388 -13.15 -1.22 -5.51
N CYS A 389 -12.19 -0.44 -6.02
CA CYS A 389 -12.42 0.89 -6.57
C CYS A 389 -11.58 1.11 -7.82
N SER A 390 -12.24 1.30 -8.97
CA SER A 390 -11.54 1.54 -10.24
C SER A 390 -10.63 2.75 -10.22
N LYS A 391 -9.45 2.59 -10.83
CA LYS A 391 -8.47 3.65 -11.10
C LYS A 391 -8.71 4.39 -12.42
N GLU A 392 -9.68 3.94 -13.22
CA GLU A 392 -9.89 4.42 -14.60
C GLU A 392 -10.99 5.47 -14.70
N VAL A 393 -11.91 5.49 -13.73
CA VAL A 393 -13.05 6.40 -13.70
C VAL A 393 -13.05 7.23 -12.43
N TYR A 394 -13.49 8.46 -12.53
CA TYR A 394 -13.75 9.27 -11.34
C TYR A 394 -14.82 8.60 -10.47
N VAL A 395 -14.59 8.57 -9.16
CA VAL A 395 -15.58 8.15 -8.17
C VAL A 395 -15.68 9.20 -7.07
N GLU A 396 -16.78 9.19 -6.30
CA GLU A 396 -16.88 10.03 -5.12
C GLU A 396 -16.07 9.44 -3.96
N ARG A 397 -15.65 10.30 -3.02
CA ARG A 397 -14.87 9.94 -1.84
C ARG A 397 -15.45 8.74 -1.09
N GLU A 398 -16.77 8.70 -0.90
CA GLU A 398 -17.48 7.65 -0.18
C GLU A 398 -17.31 6.27 -0.84
N THR A 399 -17.11 6.24 -2.17
CA THR A 399 -16.85 5.01 -2.92
C THR A 399 -15.44 4.48 -2.62
N ILE A 400 -14.48 5.39 -2.44
CA ILE A 400 -13.10 5.06 -2.06
C ILE A 400 -13.05 4.63 -0.59
N GLU A 401 -13.74 5.37 0.30
CA GLU A 401 -13.89 5.00 1.70
C GLU A 401 -14.49 3.60 1.85
N GLU A 402 -15.58 3.30 1.14
CA GLU A 402 -16.17 1.96 1.16
C GLU A 402 -15.15 0.91 0.71
N ALA A 403 -14.42 1.14 -0.38
CA ALA A 403 -13.39 0.22 -0.85
C ALA A 403 -12.25 0.01 0.18
N VAL A 404 -11.82 1.08 0.86
CA VAL A 404 -10.79 1.05 1.91
C VAL A 404 -11.27 0.29 3.13
N PHE A 405 -12.41 0.68 3.69
CA PHE A 405 -12.97 0.04 4.88
C PHE A 405 -13.31 -1.42 4.63
N SER A 406 -13.91 -1.70 3.48
CA SER A 406 -14.14 -3.06 3.02
C SER A 406 -12.81 -3.81 2.96
N ALA A 407 -11.75 -3.26 2.36
CA ALA A 407 -10.45 -3.95 2.23
C ALA A 407 -9.78 -4.25 3.58
N ILE A 408 -9.92 -3.36 4.57
CA ILE A 408 -9.38 -3.53 5.93
C ILE A 408 -10.18 -4.53 6.77
N SER A 409 -11.44 -4.75 6.41
CA SER A 409 -12.34 -5.66 7.12
C SER A 409 -12.11 -7.14 6.78
N PHE A 410 -11.29 -7.44 5.77
CA PHE A 410 -10.85 -8.79 5.40
C PHE A 410 -9.39 -8.97 5.77
#